data_AF-A0AAE9XQ01-F1
#
_entry.id   AF-A0AAE9XQ01-F1
#
_cell.length_a   1.000
_cell.length_b   1.000
_cell.length_c   1.000
_cell.angle_alpha   90.00
_cell.angle_beta   90.00
_cell.angle_gamma   90.00
#
_symmetry.space_group_name_H-M   'P 1'
#
loop_
_entity.id
_entity.type
_entity.pdbx_description
1 polymer ?
#
loop_
_entity_poly.entity_id
_entity_poly.type
_entity_poly.pdbx_seq_one_letter_code
_entity_poly.pdbx_strand_id
1 'polypeptide(L)'
;MTRKADRKSASKFLRDERGVAAIEFALTLPIYLAMIIFLVEVARMAMTQSIISFAAQEATRYALVNYDATTDDVTATAADALIGLSPENLNAIIVTAPVDPVDNTRLVSVEIQYQYKPILPVDAFLAGDQGGFQLTGQSQGFITEEIPET
;
A
#
# COMPACT_ATOMS: atom_id res chain seq x y z
N MET A 1 -68.56 -14.50 -9.09
CA MET A 1 -68.19 -14.23 -10.49
C MET A 1 -66.99 -13.26 -10.58
N THR A 2 -65.93 -13.43 -9.76
CA THR A 2 -64.87 -12.40 -9.54
C THR A 2 -63.43 -12.84 -9.86
N ARG A 3 -63.20 -14.13 -10.16
CA ARG A 3 -61.85 -14.74 -10.23
C ARG A 3 -60.97 -14.33 -11.43
N LYS A 4 -61.52 -13.58 -12.40
CA LYS A 4 -60.83 -13.22 -13.66
C LYS A 4 -60.03 -11.91 -13.56
N ALA A 5 -60.41 -10.99 -12.67
CA ALA A 5 -59.73 -9.71 -12.51
C ALA A 5 -58.36 -9.88 -11.82
N ASP A 6 -58.29 -10.71 -10.78
CA ASP A 6 -57.07 -10.96 -10.00
C ASP A 6 -55.95 -11.61 -10.84
N ARG A 7 -56.32 -12.55 -11.73
CA ARG A 7 -55.34 -13.22 -12.61
C ARG A 7 -54.70 -12.28 -13.63
N LYS A 8 -55.43 -11.29 -14.12
CA LYS A 8 -54.92 -10.31 -15.10
C LYS A 8 -53.97 -9.30 -14.47
N SER A 9 -54.19 -8.99 -13.18
CA SER A 9 -53.32 -8.09 -12.41
C SER A 9 -51.98 -8.77 -12.09
N ALA A 10 -52.01 -10.02 -11.62
CA ALA A 10 -50.80 -10.79 -11.34
C ALA A 10 -49.94 -11.05 -12.60
N SER A 11 -50.57 -11.35 -13.75
CA SER A 11 -49.82 -11.55 -15.01
C SER A 11 -49.21 -10.26 -15.57
N LYS A 12 -49.77 -9.09 -15.24
CA LYS A 12 -49.18 -7.78 -15.57
C LYS A 12 -47.98 -7.49 -14.70
N PHE A 13 -48.05 -7.81 -13.41
CA PHE A 13 -46.93 -7.67 -12.48
C PHE A 13 -45.74 -8.56 -12.86
N LEU A 14 -46.01 -9.79 -13.30
CA LEU A 14 -45.00 -10.74 -13.82
C LEU A 14 -44.44 -10.37 -15.21
N ARG A 15 -45.08 -9.45 -15.94
CA ARG A 15 -44.66 -8.96 -17.26
C ARG A 15 -44.16 -7.52 -17.22
N ASP A 16 -43.93 -6.96 -16.03
CA ASP A 16 -43.47 -5.59 -15.89
C ASP A 16 -41.95 -5.52 -16.11
N GLU A 17 -41.55 -5.13 -17.32
CA GLU A 17 -40.15 -4.97 -17.73
C GLU A 17 -39.40 -3.97 -16.85
N ARG A 18 -40.10 -2.99 -16.24
CA ARG A 18 -39.51 -2.04 -15.29
C ARG A 18 -39.10 -2.70 -13.98
N GLY A 19 -39.89 -3.68 -13.52
CA GLY A 19 -39.58 -4.47 -12.33
C GLY A 19 -38.35 -5.36 -12.54
N VAL A 20 -38.25 -5.98 -13.71
CA VAL A 20 -37.08 -6.79 -14.09
C VAL A 20 -35.81 -5.94 -14.15
N ALA A 21 -35.86 -4.79 -14.83
CA ALA A 21 -34.71 -3.87 -14.90
C ALA A 21 -34.24 -3.39 -13.51
N ALA A 22 -35.19 -3.14 -12.59
CA ALA A 22 -34.85 -2.77 -11.22
C ALA A 22 -34.10 -3.90 -10.47
N ILE A 23 -34.48 -5.16 -10.70
CA ILE A 23 -33.82 -6.32 -10.10
C ILE A 23 -32.42 -6.52 -10.70
N GLU A 24 -32.29 -6.43 -12.03
CA GLU A 24 -30.98 -6.52 -12.71
C GLU A 24 -30.01 -5.45 -12.19
N PHE A 25 -30.49 -4.22 -12.02
CA PHE A 25 -29.69 -3.13 -11.44
C PHE A 25 -29.33 -3.41 -9.98
N ALA A 26 -30.27 -3.89 -9.16
CA ALA A 26 -30.01 -4.21 -7.75
C ALA A 26 -28.98 -5.34 -7.57
N LEU A 27 -28.89 -6.28 -8.51
CA LEU A 27 -27.91 -7.38 -8.47
C LEU A 27 -26.53 -6.97 -9.02
N THR A 28 -26.49 -6.10 -10.03
CA THR A 28 -25.24 -5.67 -10.68
C THR A 28 -24.54 -4.54 -9.95
N LEU A 29 -25.30 -3.61 -9.36
CA LEU A 29 -24.77 -2.43 -8.67
C LEU A 29 -23.78 -2.79 -7.53
N PRO A 30 -24.06 -3.76 -6.64
CA PRO A 30 -23.13 -4.11 -5.56
C PRO A 30 -21.78 -4.60 -6.07
N ILE A 31 -21.80 -5.44 -7.12
CA ILE A 31 -20.56 -5.97 -7.74
C ILE A 31 -19.80 -4.83 -8.43
N TYR A 32 -20.51 -3.96 -9.14
CA TYR A 32 -19.91 -2.81 -9.80
C TYR A 32 -19.23 -1.85 -8.82
N LEU A 33 -19.89 -1.51 -7.72
CA LEU A 33 -19.32 -0.67 -6.67
C LEU A 33 -18.16 -1.36 -5.97
N ALA A 34 -18.26 -2.67 -5.68
CA ALA A 34 -17.16 -3.43 -5.11
C ALA A 34 -15.91 -3.39 -5.99
N MET A 35 -16.06 -3.51 -7.31
CA MET A 35 -14.95 -3.40 -8.26
C MET A 35 -14.31 -2.00 -8.25
N ILE A 36 -15.11 -0.93 -8.22
CA ILE A 36 -14.57 0.44 -8.16
C ILE A 36 -13.79 0.66 -6.87
N ILE A 37 -14.35 0.26 -5.73
CA ILE A 37 -13.67 0.45 -4.43
C ILE A 37 -12.40 -0.40 -4.37
N PHE A 38 -12.44 -1.62 -4.89
CA PHE A 38 -11.26 -2.48 -5.00
C PHE A 38 -10.14 -1.83 -5.82
N LEU A 39 -10.46 -1.19 -6.95
CA LEU A 39 -9.48 -0.45 -7.75
C LEU A 39 -8.86 0.71 -6.96
N VAL A 40 -9.66 1.47 -6.22
CA VAL A 40 -9.17 2.56 -5.35
C VAL A 40 -8.24 2.00 -4.27
N GLU A 41 -8.58 0.85 -3.68
CA GLU A 41 -7.79 0.20 -2.64
C GLU A 41 -6.42 -0.25 -3.18
N VAL A 42 -6.39 -0.88 -4.36
CA VAL A 42 -5.14 -1.29 -5.02
C VAL A 42 -4.30 -0.07 -5.40
N ALA A 43 -4.92 1.01 -5.89
CA ALA A 43 -4.21 2.25 -6.21
C ALA A 43 -3.55 2.87 -4.98
N ARG A 44 -4.24 2.88 -3.84
CA ARG A 44 -3.68 3.36 -2.56
C ARG A 44 -2.53 2.49 -2.05
N MET A 45 -2.64 1.17 -2.17
CA MET A 45 -1.56 0.25 -1.80
C MET A 45 -0.32 0.49 -2.68
N ALA A 46 -0.51 0.64 -4.00
CA ALA A 46 0.58 0.96 -4.93
C ALA A 46 1.22 2.33 -4.62
N MET A 47 0.43 3.35 -4.35
CA MET A 47 0.92 4.67 -3.93
C MET A 47 1.77 4.56 -2.65
N THR A 48 1.31 3.80 -1.66
CA THR A 48 2.06 3.58 -0.41
C THR A 48 3.40 2.90 -0.70
N GLN A 49 3.42 1.86 -1.54
CA GLN A 49 4.64 1.17 -1.95
C GLN A 49 5.63 2.11 -2.65
N SER A 50 5.14 3.01 -3.51
CA SER A 50 5.98 4.01 -4.17
C SER A 50 6.60 4.98 -3.17
N ILE A 51 5.84 5.47 -2.20
CA ILE A 51 6.33 6.42 -1.18
C ILE A 51 7.40 5.77 -0.30
N ILE A 52 7.17 4.56 0.22
CA ILE A 52 8.18 3.89 1.07
C ILE A 52 9.46 3.56 0.30
N SER A 53 9.34 3.20 -0.99
CA SER A 53 10.52 2.91 -1.83
C SER A 53 11.32 4.19 -2.12
N PHE A 54 10.62 5.29 -2.38
CA PHE A 54 11.22 6.61 -2.55
C PHE A 54 11.94 7.07 -1.28
N ALA A 55 11.30 6.96 -0.12
CA ALA A 55 11.89 7.34 1.16
C ALA A 55 13.17 6.54 1.48
N ALA A 56 13.17 5.22 1.21
CA ALA A 56 14.36 4.39 1.39
C ALA A 56 15.52 4.83 0.47
N GLN A 57 15.21 5.18 -0.79
CA GLN A 57 16.21 5.68 -1.75
C GLN A 57 16.77 7.04 -1.33
N GLU A 58 15.91 7.94 -0.87
CA GLU A 58 16.33 9.27 -0.44
C GLU A 58 17.23 9.21 0.80
N ALA A 59 16.87 8.39 1.77
CA ALA A 59 17.69 8.16 2.96
C ALA A 59 19.04 7.50 2.61
N THR A 60 19.04 6.52 1.71
CA THR A 60 20.27 5.91 1.20
C THR A 60 21.15 6.96 0.52
N ARG A 61 20.57 7.80 -0.36
CA ARG A 61 21.29 8.89 -1.03
C ARG A 61 21.89 9.87 -0.02
N TYR A 62 21.12 10.25 1.00
CA TYR A 62 21.60 11.12 2.06
C TYR A 62 22.82 10.53 2.78
N ALA A 63 22.78 9.23 3.10
CA ALA A 63 23.89 8.51 3.74
C ALA A 63 25.14 8.37 2.85
N LEU A 64 24.96 8.31 1.53
CA LEU A 64 26.08 8.28 0.57
C LEU A 64 26.73 9.65 0.39
N VAL A 65 25.94 10.72 0.42
CA VAL A 65 26.44 12.10 0.26
C VAL A 65 27.08 12.63 1.55
N ASN A 66 26.49 12.30 2.70
CA ASN A 66 26.98 12.74 4.01
C ASN A 66 27.71 11.59 4.68
N TYR A 67 29.02 11.51 4.46
CA TYR A 67 29.82 10.38 4.91
C TYR A 67 29.81 10.19 6.43
N ASP A 68 29.66 11.27 7.19
CA ASP A 68 29.59 11.32 8.65
C ASP A 68 28.17 11.23 9.21
N ALA A 69 27.14 11.05 8.36
CA ALA A 69 25.76 10.90 8.81
C ALA A 69 25.61 9.72 9.77
N THR A 70 24.94 9.99 10.88
CA THR A 70 24.59 8.95 11.85
C THR A 70 23.36 8.17 11.39
N THR A 71 23.13 7.00 11.99
CA THR A 71 21.88 6.25 11.79
C THR A 71 20.65 7.10 12.07
N ASP A 72 20.71 8.00 13.06
CA ASP A 72 19.59 8.87 13.42
C ASP A 72 19.31 9.90 12.32
N ASP A 73 20.34 10.46 11.67
CA ASP A 73 20.16 11.40 10.56
C ASP A 73 19.52 10.72 9.33
N VAL A 74 19.94 9.49 9.03
CA VAL A 74 19.42 8.69 7.91
C VAL A 74 17.97 8.28 8.18
N THR A 75 17.65 7.86 9.41
CA THR A 75 16.28 7.51 9.79
C THR A 75 15.36 8.73 9.80
N ALA A 76 15.84 9.89 10.26
CA ALA A 76 15.09 11.15 10.19
C ALA A 76 14.79 11.54 8.73
N THR A 77 15.79 11.43 7.84
CA THR A 77 15.60 11.71 6.41
C THR A 77 14.59 10.76 5.77
N ALA A 78 14.64 9.47 6.10
CA ALA A 78 13.65 8.50 5.66
C ALA A 78 12.24 8.88 6.16
N ALA A 79 12.11 9.24 7.43
CA ALA A 79 10.82 9.61 8.03
C ALA A 79 10.22 10.87 7.40
N ASP A 80 11.03 11.90 7.14
CA ASP A 80 10.61 13.14 6.50
C ASP A 80 10.11 12.91 5.06
N ALA A 81 10.63 11.88 4.37
CA ALA A 81 10.22 11.51 3.02
C ALA A 81 8.90 10.70 2.96
N LEU A 82 8.35 10.24 4.10
CA LEU A 82 7.10 9.45 4.17
C LEU A 82 5.82 10.34 4.14
N ILE A 83 5.83 11.39 3.32
CA ILE A 83 4.75 12.38 3.26
C ILE A 83 3.44 11.71 2.80
N GLY A 84 2.36 11.98 3.53
CA GLY A 84 1.02 11.45 3.23
C GLY A 84 0.75 10.04 3.77
N LEU A 85 1.71 9.44 4.49
CA LEU A 85 1.50 8.22 5.25
C LEU A 85 1.32 8.51 6.75
N SER A 86 0.56 7.67 7.44
CA SER A 86 0.32 7.83 8.87
C SER A 86 1.50 7.27 9.68
N PRO A 87 2.14 8.07 10.56
CA PRO A 87 3.29 7.61 11.34
C PRO A 87 2.98 6.42 12.27
N GLU A 88 1.74 6.31 12.74
CA GLU A 88 1.25 5.22 13.59
C GLU A 88 1.27 3.82 12.95
N ASN A 89 1.39 3.76 11.62
CA ASN A 89 1.45 2.52 10.85
C ASN A 89 2.88 2.19 10.42
N LEU A 90 3.87 3.00 10.78
CA LEU A 90 5.27 2.72 10.54
C LEU A 90 5.76 1.72 11.59
N ASN A 91 6.18 0.53 11.16
CA ASN A 91 6.66 -0.52 12.07
C ASN A 91 8.14 -0.34 12.40
N ALA A 92 8.97 -0.07 11.37
CA ALA A 92 10.39 0.13 11.55
C ALA A 92 11.02 0.87 10.36
N ILE A 93 12.09 1.62 10.65
CA ILE A 93 13.10 2.02 9.67
C ILE A 93 14.41 1.39 10.14
N ILE A 94 14.98 0.50 9.34
CA ILE A 94 16.17 -0.26 9.66
C ILE A 94 17.29 0.22 8.75
N VAL A 95 18.32 0.81 9.34
CA VAL A 95 19.53 1.25 8.62
C VAL A 95 20.66 0.30 8.98
N THR A 96 21.29 -0.28 7.97
CA THR A 96 22.40 -1.23 8.11
C THR A 96 23.57 -0.72 7.29
N ALA A 97 24.70 -0.44 7.93
CA ALA A 97 25.88 0.13 7.28
C ALA A 97 27.17 -0.67 7.59
N PRO A 98 27.30 -1.94 7.15
CA PRO A 98 28.51 -2.71 7.34
C PRO A 98 29.70 -2.06 6.60
N VAL A 99 30.86 -2.07 7.26
CA VAL A 99 32.14 -1.72 6.66
C VAL A 99 32.87 -3.02 6.35
N ASP A 100 33.28 -3.19 5.10
CA ASP A 100 34.14 -4.30 4.69
C ASP A 100 35.58 -4.01 5.14
N PRO A 101 36.16 -4.84 6.03
CA PRO A 101 37.50 -4.62 6.56
C PRO A 101 38.63 -4.87 5.54
N VAL A 102 38.34 -5.47 4.37
CA VAL A 102 39.33 -5.76 3.33
C VAL A 102 39.57 -4.55 2.45
N ASP A 103 38.50 -3.88 2.04
CA ASP A 103 38.53 -2.78 1.05
C ASP A 103 38.05 -1.43 1.64
N ASN A 104 37.87 -1.33 2.98
CA ASN A 104 37.28 -0.18 3.69
C ASN A 104 36.01 0.38 3.03
N THR A 105 35.28 -0.49 2.35
CA THR A 105 34.07 -0.10 1.64
C THR A 105 32.90 -0.13 2.59
N ARG A 106 32.07 0.92 2.58
CA ARG A 106 30.83 0.96 3.36
C ARG A 106 29.64 0.73 2.44
N LEU A 107 28.86 -0.31 2.74
CA LEU A 107 27.58 -0.56 2.08
C LEU A 107 26.47 -0.05 3.00
N VAL A 108 25.64 0.86 2.52
CA VAL A 108 24.50 1.37 3.29
C VAL A 108 23.22 0.76 2.74
N SER A 109 22.42 0.15 3.60
CA SER A 109 21.12 -0.41 3.30
C SER A 109 20.07 0.24 4.19
N VAL A 110 19.00 0.74 3.60
CA VAL A 110 17.84 1.30 4.30
C VAL A 110 16.61 0.46 3.96
N GLU A 111 15.95 -0.05 4.99
CA GLU A 111 14.69 -0.78 4.90
C GLU A 111 13.61 -0.04 5.69
N ILE A 112 12.42 0.10 5.10
CA ILE A 112 11.25 0.71 5.71
C ILE A 112 10.13 -0.34 5.72
N GLN A 113 9.61 -0.64 6.90
CA GLN A 113 8.49 -1.55 7.11
C GLN A 113 7.25 -0.74 7.51
N TYR A 114 6.22 -0.77 6.66
CA TYR A 114 4.97 -0.03 6.86
C TYR A 114 3.76 -0.96 6.84
N GLN A 115 2.89 -0.85 7.85
CA GLN A 115 1.65 -1.63 7.96
C GLN A 115 0.54 -0.95 7.16
N TYR A 116 0.27 -1.44 5.95
CA TYR A 116 -0.84 -0.95 5.15
C TYR A 116 -2.17 -1.41 5.72
N LYS A 117 -3.01 -0.46 6.13
CA LYS A 117 -4.39 -0.71 6.59
C LYS A 117 -5.38 -0.34 5.48
N PRO A 118 -6.06 -1.33 4.89
CA PRO A 118 -7.08 -1.07 3.90
C PRO A 118 -8.28 -0.31 4.48
N ILE A 119 -8.99 0.47 3.65
CA ILE A 119 -10.22 1.14 4.10
C ILE A 119 -11.36 0.14 4.24
N LEU A 120 -11.43 -0.79 3.29
CA LEU A 120 -12.34 -1.92 3.38
C LEU A 120 -11.73 -3.02 4.26
N PRO A 121 -12.54 -3.69 5.11
CA PRO A 121 -12.06 -4.84 5.91
C PRO A 121 -11.88 -6.09 5.02
N VAL A 122 -10.99 -6.00 4.02
CA VAL A 122 -10.68 -7.09 3.08
C VAL A 122 -9.93 -8.22 3.77
N ASP A 123 -9.19 -7.92 4.82
CA ASP A 123 -8.55 -8.87 5.72
C ASP A 123 -9.59 -9.76 6.42
N ALA A 124 -10.67 -9.17 6.94
CA ALA A 124 -11.79 -9.93 7.52
C ALA A 124 -12.42 -10.93 6.52
N PHE A 125 -12.27 -10.71 5.22
CA PHE A 125 -12.78 -11.59 4.16
C PHE A 125 -11.73 -12.57 3.59
N LEU A 126 -10.46 -12.17 3.50
CA LEU A 126 -9.41 -12.92 2.77
C LEU A 126 -8.40 -13.65 3.67
N ALA A 127 -8.14 -13.16 4.89
CA ALA A 127 -7.19 -13.77 5.81
C ALA A 127 -7.37 -13.11 7.20
N GLY A 128 -7.92 -13.87 8.16
CA GLY A 128 -8.41 -13.37 9.45
C GLY A 128 -7.54 -12.35 10.20
N ASP A 129 -8.21 -11.58 11.08
CA ASP A 129 -7.77 -10.44 11.90
C ASP A 129 -6.25 -10.29 12.13
N GLN A 130 -5.54 -9.69 11.17
CA GLN A 130 -4.12 -9.33 11.28
C GLN A 130 -3.89 -7.82 11.19
N GLY A 131 -4.96 -7.01 11.14
CA GLY A 131 -4.87 -5.55 11.19
C GLY A 131 -4.12 -4.89 10.02
N GLY A 132 -4.05 -5.55 8.85
CA GLY A 132 -3.49 -5.03 7.60
C GLY A 132 -2.41 -5.92 6.95
N PHE A 133 -1.72 -5.35 5.95
CA PHE A 133 -0.64 -5.99 5.20
C PHE A 133 0.69 -5.28 5.42
N GLN A 134 1.75 -6.02 5.71
CA GLN A 134 3.10 -5.45 5.79
C GLN A 134 3.62 -5.14 4.37
N LEU A 135 3.97 -3.88 4.14
CA LEU A 135 4.72 -3.43 2.98
C LEU A 135 6.17 -3.13 3.39
N THR A 136 7.11 -3.51 2.53
CA THR A 136 8.54 -3.27 2.76
C THR A 136 9.12 -2.53 1.56
N GLY A 137 9.81 -1.41 1.83
CA GLY A 137 10.62 -0.68 0.86
C GLY A 137 12.09 -0.81 1.24
N GLN A 138 12.95 -1.19 0.30
CA GLN A 138 14.39 -1.32 0.54
C GLN A 138 15.20 -0.56 -0.51
N SER A 139 16.32 0.00 -0.10
CA SER A 139 17.33 0.60 -0.98
C SER A 139 18.73 0.35 -0.43
N GLN A 140 19.70 0.21 -1.33
CA GLN A 140 21.10 -0.04 -1.00
C GLN A 140 22.03 0.85 -1.84
N GLY A 141 23.15 1.26 -1.25
CA GLY A 141 24.15 2.12 -1.85
C GLY A 141 25.56 1.73 -1.39
N PHE A 142 26.56 2.09 -2.18
CA PHE A 142 27.96 1.69 -1.99
C PHE A 142 28.89 2.90 -2.10
N ILE A 143 29.88 2.97 -1.21
CA ILE A 143 30.98 3.95 -1.24
C ILE A 143 32.33 3.24 -1.13
N THR A 144 33.26 3.58 -2.03
CA THR A 144 34.66 3.16 -1.98
C THR A 144 35.51 4.32 -1.48
N GLU A 145 36.35 4.09 -0.47
CA GLU A 145 37.42 5.02 -0.14
C GLU A 145 38.59 4.81 -1.10
N GLU A 146 39.05 5.88 -1.76
CA GLU A 146 40.26 5.86 -2.57
C GLU A 146 41.49 5.85 -1.63
N ILE A 147 42.36 4.86 -1.77
CA ILE A 147 43.59 4.73 -0.97
C ILE A 147 44.46 5.97 -1.23
N PRO A 148 44.87 6.75 -0.22
CA PRO A 148 45.83 7.83 -0.45
C PRO A 148 47.15 7.22 -0.89
N GLU A 149 47.59 7.52 -2.12
CA GLU A 149 48.92 7.13 -2.60
C GLU A 149 49.98 7.78 -1.69
N THR A 150 50.71 6.93 -0.95
CA THR A 150 51.87 7.30 -0.13
C THR A 150 53.10 7.56 -0.99
#